data_AF-A0A2X2E548-F1
#
_entry.id   AF-A0A2X2E548-F1
#
_cell.length_a   1.000
_cell.length_b   1.000
_cell.length_c   1.000
_cell.angle_alpha   90.00
_cell.angle_beta   90.00
_cell.angle_gamma   90.00
#
_symmetry.space_group_name_H-M   'P 1'
#
loop_
_entity.id
_entity.type
_entity.pdbx_description
1 polymer ?
#
loop_
_entity_poly.entity_id
_entity_poly.type
_entity_poly.pdbx_seq_one_letter_code
_entity_poly.pdbx_strand_id
1 'polypeptide(L)'
;MLQNPIHLRLEKLESWQHVTFMACLCERMYPNYAMFCQQTGFADGQLYRRILDLIWETLTVKDAKVNFDSQLEKLEEAIPVADDYDLYGVYPAIDACVALSELIHSRLSGETLEHAIEVSKSSITTVAMLEMTQAGREMTDEELKENPAVEQEWDIQWEIFRLLAECEERDIELIKGLRADLREAGESNIGINFQQ
;
A
#
# COMPACT_ATOMS: atom_id res chain seq x y z
N MET A 1 -8.59 12.74 12.55
CA MET A 1 -7.99 11.94 11.47
C MET A 1 -6.49 12.17 11.48
N LEU A 2 -5.72 11.10 11.63
CA LEU A 2 -4.26 11.12 11.66
C LEU A 2 -3.71 11.81 10.40
N GLN A 3 -2.97 12.89 10.59
CA GLN A 3 -2.27 13.60 9.51
C GLN A 3 -0.80 13.25 9.56
N ASN A 4 -0.32 12.50 8.55
CA ASN A 4 1.10 12.22 8.42
C ASN A 4 1.80 13.50 7.91
N PRO A 5 2.82 14.03 8.62
CA PRO A 5 3.56 15.22 8.20
C PRO A 5 4.17 15.13 6.80
N ILE A 6 4.35 13.93 6.22
CA ILE A 6 4.86 13.78 4.85
C ILE A 6 3.88 14.25 3.78
N HIS A 7 2.57 14.35 4.06
CA HIS A 7 1.56 14.67 3.03
C HIS A 7 1.86 16.00 2.32
N LEU A 8 2.23 17.04 3.07
CA LEU A 8 2.65 18.34 2.50
C LEU A 8 4.00 18.26 1.76
N ARG A 9 4.82 17.26 2.07
CA ARG A 9 6.15 17.07 1.47
C ARG A 9 6.07 16.28 0.16
N LEU A 10 5.04 15.44 0.02
CA LEU A 10 4.76 14.74 -1.24
C LEU A 10 4.56 15.73 -2.39
N GLU A 11 4.02 16.93 -2.16
CA GLU A 11 3.89 17.98 -3.19
C GLU A 11 5.20 18.32 -3.94
N LYS A 12 6.35 18.04 -3.32
CA LYS A 12 7.67 18.31 -3.91
C LYS A 12 8.21 17.16 -4.76
N LEU A 13 7.53 16.01 -4.75
CA LEU A 13 7.93 14.84 -5.50
C LEU A 13 7.31 14.85 -6.90
N GLU A 14 8.02 14.24 -7.83
CA GLU A 14 7.57 13.99 -9.18
C GLU A 14 6.65 12.76 -9.25
N SER A 15 5.91 12.64 -10.35
CA SER A 15 4.95 11.55 -10.54
C SER A 15 5.54 10.15 -10.39
N TRP A 16 6.81 9.93 -10.78
CA TRP A 16 7.45 8.62 -10.62
C TRP A 16 7.77 8.32 -9.17
N GLN A 17 8.15 9.33 -8.36
CA GLN A 17 8.37 9.18 -6.93
C GLN A 17 7.05 8.88 -6.21
N HIS A 18 5.95 9.55 -6.56
CA HIS A 18 4.62 9.23 -6.03
C HIS A 18 4.23 7.78 -6.30
N VAL A 19 4.39 7.32 -7.55
CA VAL A 19 4.03 5.95 -7.95
C VAL A 19 4.92 4.92 -7.24
N THR A 20 6.23 5.18 -7.10
CA THR A 20 7.12 4.32 -6.31
C THR A 20 6.71 4.30 -4.85
N PHE A 21 6.41 5.44 -4.24
CA PHE A 21 5.94 5.54 -2.85
C PHE A 21 4.67 4.71 -2.63
N MET A 22 3.65 4.88 -3.47
CA MET A 22 2.42 4.08 -3.41
C MET A 22 2.68 2.59 -3.63
N ALA A 23 3.54 2.23 -4.59
CA ALA A 23 3.89 0.84 -4.86
C ALA A 23 4.58 0.19 -3.66
N CYS A 24 5.46 0.90 -2.95
CA CYS A 24 6.05 0.42 -1.71
C CYS A 24 5.00 0.10 -0.64
N LEU A 25 4.01 0.99 -0.45
CA LEU A 25 2.93 0.76 0.53
C LEU A 25 2.01 -0.38 0.11
N CYS A 26 1.69 -0.51 -1.18
CA CYS A 26 0.94 -1.65 -1.69
C CYS A 26 1.71 -2.97 -1.51
N GLU A 27 3.03 -2.98 -1.72
CA GLU A 27 3.87 -4.18 -1.48
C GLU A 27 3.86 -4.56 0.01
N ARG A 28 3.84 -3.57 0.92
CA ARG A 28 3.64 -3.80 2.35
C ARG A 28 2.23 -4.29 2.67
N MET A 29 1.18 -3.84 2.00
CA MET A 29 -0.18 -4.29 2.30
C MET A 29 -0.50 -5.66 1.69
N TYR A 30 0.28 -6.12 0.70
CA TYR A 30 0.06 -7.41 0.02
C TYR A 30 -0.10 -8.64 0.94
N PRO A 31 0.73 -8.84 2.00
CA PRO A 31 0.57 -9.99 2.90
C PRO A 31 -0.81 -10.07 3.55
N ASN A 32 -1.48 -8.93 3.79
CA ASN A 32 -2.83 -8.89 4.33
C ASN A 32 -3.82 -9.61 3.41
N TYR A 33 -3.79 -9.24 2.12
CA TYR A 33 -4.63 -9.84 1.09
C TYR A 33 -4.26 -11.30 0.83
N ALA A 34 -2.97 -11.60 0.68
CA ALA A 34 -2.49 -12.94 0.39
C ALA A 34 -2.86 -13.94 1.49
N MET A 35 -2.69 -13.56 2.75
CA MET A 35 -3.06 -14.39 3.91
C MET A 35 -4.57 -14.60 3.97
N PHE A 36 -5.37 -13.55 3.75
CA PHE A 36 -6.83 -13.65 3.70
C PHE A 36 -7.28 -14.65 2.62
N CYS A 37 -6.77 -14.51 1.38
CA CYS A 37 -7.10 -15.44 0.29
C CYS A 37 -6.67 -16.88 0.62
N GLN A 38 -5.48 -17.07 1.20
CA GLN A 38 -4.99 -18.40 1.57
C GLN A 38 -5.88 -19.07 2.63
N GLN A 39 -6.36 -18.32 3.62
CA GLN A 39 -7.17 -18.86 4.72
C GLN A 39 -8.62 -19.15 4.31
N THR A 40 -9.18 -18.33 3.41
CA THR A 40 -10.60 -18.38 3.03
C THR A 40 -10.86 -19.14 1.73
N GLY A 41 -9.86 -19.23 0.86
CA GLY A 41 -10.06 -19.68 -0.52
C GLY A 41 -10.87 -18.71 -1.39
N PHE A 42 -11.00 -17.44 -0.97
CA PHE A 42 -11.82 -16.43 -1.64
C PHE A 42 -11.43 -16.19 -3.11
N ALA A 43 -10.14 -15.96 -3.36
CA ALA A 43 -9.62 -15.61 -4.68
C ALA A 43 -8.18 -16.13 -4.86
N ASP A 44 -7.66 -16.01 -6.08
CA ASP A 44 -6.23 -16.19 -6.34
C ASP A 44 -5.45 -15.02 -5.75
N GLY A 45 -4.88 -15.21 -4.56
CA GLY A 45 -4.05 -14.22 -3.86
C GLY A 45 -2.86 -13.70 -4.69
N GLN A 46 -2.45 -14.39 -5.75
CA GLN A 46 -1.40 -13.92 -6.66
C GLN A 46 -1.88 -12.84 -7.64
N LEU A 47 -3.19 -12.62 -7.81
CA LEU A 47 -3.71 -11.57 -8.69
C LEU A 47 -3.20 -10.19 -8.29
N TYR A 48 -3.29 -9.85 -7.01
CA TYR A 48 -2.78 -8.61 -6.45
C TYR A 48 -1.30 -8.41 -6.82
N ARG A 49 -0.48 -9.43 -6.55
CA ARG A 49 0.97 -9.42 -6.82
C ARG A 49 1.26 -9.20 -8.29
N ARG A 50 0.56 -9.88 -9.20
CA ARG A 50 0.76 -9.71 -10.64
C ARG A 50 0.45 -8.28 -11.09
N ILE A 51 -0.60 -7.66 -10.56
CA ILE A 51 -0.95 -6.28 -10.88
C ILE A 51 0.13 -5.32 -10.35
N LEU A 52 0.58 -5.51 -9.11
CA LEU A 52 1.65 -4.71 -8.52
C LEU A 52 2.97 -4.89 -9.28
N ASP A 53 3.28 -6.10 -9.75
CA ASP A 53 4.45 -6.38 -10.59
C ASP A 53 4.44 -5.59 -11.90
N LEU A 54 3.26 -5.42 -12.52
CA LEU A 54 3.11 -4.58 -13.71
C LEU A 54 3.39 -3.11 -13.40
N ILE A 55 2.98 -2.61 -12.24
CA ILE A 55 3.29 -1.23 -11.81
C ILE A 55 4.81 -1.05 -11.65
N TRP A 56 5.48 -1.98 -10.96
CA TRP A 56 6.94 -2.00 -10.83
C TRP A 56 7.65 -2.08 -12.19
N GLU A 57 7.11 -2.84 -13.14
CA GLU A 57 7.62 -2.90 -14.51
C GLU A 57 7.53 -1.53 -15.18
N THR A 58 6.41 -0.80 -15.04
CA THR A 58 6.28 0.55 -15.62
C THR A 58 7.27 1.58 -15.05
N LEU A 59 7.77 1.36 -13.84
CA LEU A 59 8.77 2.21 -13.20
C LEU A 59 10.19 1.92 -13.70
N THR A 60 10.47 0.69 -14.13
CA THR A 60 11.84 0.21 -14.39
C THR A 60 12.11 -0.09 -15.86
N VAL A 61 11.08 -0.37 -16.66
CA VAL A 61 11.20 -0.71 -18.08
C VAL A 61 10.69 0.45 -18.93
N LYS A 62 11.61 1.02 -19.71
CA LYS A 62 11.29 2.06 -20.69
C LYS A 62 10.31 1.48 -21.73
N ASP A 63 9.19 2.18 -21.96
CA ASP A 63 8.12 1.82 -22.90
C ASP A 63 7.21 0.63 -22.50
N ALA A 64 7.23 0.19 -21.24
CA ALA A 64 6.24 -0.76 -20.73
C ALA A 64 4.82 -0.23 -20.93
N LYS A 65 3.97 -1.02 -21.60
CA LYS A 65 2.56 -0.70 -21.85
C LYS A 65 1.68 -1.67 -21.07
N VAL A 66 0.94 -1.12 -20.12
CA VAL A 66 0.01 -1.88 -19.29
C VAL A 66 -1.39 -1.33 -19.56
N ASN A 67 -2.36 -2.22 -19.80
CA ASN A 67 -3.77 -1.85 -19.83
C ASN A 67 -4.28 -1.82 -18.38
N PHE A 68 -4.22 -0.64 -17.77
CA PHE A 68 -4.60 -0.42 -16.39
C PHE A 68 -6.11 -0.49 -16.17
N ASP A 69 -6.94 -0.11 -17.16
CA ASP A 69 -8.40 -0.29 -17.08
C ASP A 69 -8.76 -1.76 -16.86
N SER A 70 -8.17 -2.65 -17.67
CA SER A 70 -8.39 -4.10 -17.52
C SER A 70 -7.79 -4.68 -16.25
N GLN A 71 -6.72 -4.09 -15.69
CA GLN A 71 -6.20 -4.55 -14.39
C GLN A 71 -7.10 -4.10 -13.24
N LEU A 72 -7.66 -2.90 -13.33
CA LEU A 72 -8.61 -2.39 -12.34
C LEU A 72 -9.86 -3.25 -12.27
N GLU A 73 -10.49 -3.55 -13.42
CA GLU A 73 -11.68 -4.42 -13.48
C GLU A 73 -11.44 -5.77 -12.78
N LYS A 74 -10.29 -6.41 -13.05
CA LYS A 74 -9.93 -7.68 -12.41
C LYS A 74 -9.71 -7.53 -10.90
N LEU A 75 -9.11 -6.43 -10.46
CA LEU A 75 -8.87 -6.18 -9.05
C LEU A 75 -10.18 -5.96 -8.30
N GLU A 76 -11.10 -5.18 -8.87
CA GLU A 76 -12.43 -4.91 -8.31
C GLU A 76 -13.24 -6.18 -8.12
N GLU A 77 -13.21 -7.11 -9.08
CA GLU A 77 -13.84 -8.44 -8.94
C GLU A 77 -13.21 -9.29 -7.84
N ALA A 78 -11.99 -8.97 -7.42
CA ALA A 78 -11.21 -9.69 -6.42
C ALA A 78 -11.13 -8.97 -5.07
N ILE A 79 -12.04 -8.02 -4.81
CA ILE A 79 -12.22 -7.37 -3.51
C ILE A 79 -13.28 -8.14 -2.72
N PRO A 80 -13.00 -8.63 -1.49
CA PRO A 80 -13.99 -9.34 -0.70
C PRO A 80 -15.05 -8.40 -0.14
N VAL A 81 -16.26 -8.92 0.10
CA VAL A 81 -17.34 -8.22 0.79
C VAL A 81 -17.24 -8.54 2.28
N ALA A 82 -17.11 -7.51 3.13
CA ALA A 82 -16.89 -7.69 4.56
C ALA A 82 -17.98 -8.54 5.25
N ASP A 83 -19.25 -8.33 4.89
CA ASP A 83 -20.40 -9.03 5.49
C ASP A 83 -20.43 -10.55 5.22
N ASP A 84 -19.64 -11.04 4.26
CA ASP A 84 -19.55 -12.46 3.94
C ASP A 84 -18.57 -13.23 4.87
N TYR A 85 -17.88 -12.53 5.78
CA TYR A 85 -16.83 -13.11 6.61
C TYR A 85 -16.90 -12.67 8.08
N ASP A 86 -16.79 -13.64 8.99
CA ASP A 86 -16.69 -13.38 10.44
C ASP A 86 -15.26 -13.04 10.91
N LEU A 87 -14.27 -13.12 10.02
CA LEU A 87 -12.85 -12.96 10.35
C LEU A 87 -12.39 -11.52 10.10
N TYR A 88 -11.71 -10.92 11.09
CA TYR A 88 -11.25 -9.52 10.98
C TYR A 88 -10.32 -9.28 9.78
N GLY A 89 -9.55 -10.29 9.37
CA GLY A 89 -8.63 -10.22 8.23
C GLY A 89 -9.27 -9.82 6.90
N VAL A 90 -10.60 -9.81 6.77
CA VAL A 90 -11.30 -9.27 5.60
C VAL A 90 -11.06 -7.76 5.44
N TYR A 91 -11.01 -6.98 6.53
CA TYR A 91 -10.86 -5.52 6.43
C TYR A 91 -9.46 -5.11 5.91
N PRO A 92 -8.34 -5.63 6.45
CA PRO A 92 -7.02 -5.33 5.89
C PRO A 92 -6.83 -5.85 4.46
N ALA A 93 -7.54 -6.90 4.06
CA ALA A 93 -7.53 -7.40 2.69
C ALA A 93 -8.26 -6.45 1.73
N ILE A 94 -9.41 -5.90 2.15
CA ILE A 94 -10.13 -4.84 1.40
C ILE A 94 -9.24 -3.60 1.29
N ASP A 95 -8.67 -3.12 2.40
CA ASP A 95 -7.83 -1.93 2.43
C ASP A 95 -6.63 -2.06 1.48
N ALA A 96 -5.98 -3.24 1.46
CA ALA A 96 -4.89 -3.52 0.54
C ALA A 96 -5.33 -3.37 -0.92
N CYS A 97 -6.47 -3.94 -1.30
CA CYS A 97 -7.04 -3.84 -2.64
C CYS A 97 -7.42 -2.41 -3.00
N VAL A 98 -8.09 -1.69 -2.10
CA VAL A 98 -8.50 -0.29 -2.32
C VAL A 98 -7.27 0.59 -2.55
N ALA A 99 -6.21 0.43 -1.76
CA ALA A 99 -4.96 1.16 -1.96
C ALA A 99 -4.30 0.85 -3.32
N LEU A 100 -4.34 -0.41 -3.77
CA LEU A 100 -3.85 -0.77 -5.10
C LEU A 100 -4.73 -0.18 -6.21
N SER A 101 -6.05 -0.13 -6.02
CA SER A 101 -6.98 0.56 -6.95
C SER A 101 -6.66 2.05 -7.05
N GLU A 102 -6.40 2.74 -5.93
CA GLU A 102 -5.96 4.15 -5.91
C GLU A 102 -4.65 4.36 -6.70
N LEU A 103 -3.68 3.45 -6.52
CA LEU A 103 -2.46 3.47 -7.30
C LEU A 103 -2.74 3.28 -8.80
N ILE A 104 -3.63 2.37 -9.19
CA ILE A 104 -4.02 2.18 -10.60
C ILE A 104 -4.74 3.44 -11.13
N HIS A 105 -5.65 4.04 -10.36
CA HIS A 105 -6.32 5.27 -10.73
C HIS A 105 -5.34 6.40 -11.01
N SER A 106 -4.26 6.51 -10.24
CA SER A 106 -3.19 7.50 -10.52
C SER A 106 -2.54 7.31 -11.89
N ARG A 107 -2.50 6.07 -12.40
CA ARG A 107 -1.97 5.75 -13.73
C ARG A 107 -2.96 6.09 -14.85
N LEU A 108 -4.25 6.01 -14.55
CA LEU A 108 -5.33 6.32 -15.49
C LEU A 108 -5.60 7.83 -15.60
N SER A 109 -5.63 8.53 -14.46
CA SER A 109 -5.88 9.98 -14.40
C SER A 109 -4.64 10.80 -14.75
N GLY A 110 -3.44 10.29 -14.44
CA GLY A 110 -2.18 11.03 -14.53
C GLY A 110 -1.93 11.96 -13.35
N GLU A 111 -2.92 12.16 -12.48
CA GLU A 111 -2.79 12.82 -11.19
C GLU A 111 -2.17 11.81 -10.22
N THR A 112 -1.14 12.18 -9.46
CA THR A 112 -0.40 11.20 -8.62
C THR A 112 -0.29 11.61 -7.16
N LEU A 113 -0.32 12.92 -6.87
CA LEU A 113 -0.20 13.42 -5.52
C LEU A 113 -1.40 13.04 -4.64
N GLU A 114 -2.62 13.27 -5.12
CA GLU A 114 -3.85 12.99 -4.36
C GLU A 114 -3.94 11.51 -4.00
N HIS A 115 -3.76 10.64 -4.99
CA HIS A 115 -3.73 9.18 -4.77
C HIS A 115 -2.60 8.75 -3.82
N ALA A 116 -1.41 9.37 -3.88
CA ALA A 116 -0.33 9.06 -2.94
C ALA A 116 -0.69 9.40 -1.48
N ILE A 117 -1.41 10.50 -1.27
CA ILE A 117 -1.94 10.88 0.04
C ILE A 117 -3.00 9.88 0.50
N GLU A 118 -3.93 9.46 -0.36
CA GLU A 118 -4.98 8.50 0.00
C GLU A 118 -4.42 7.09 0.29
N VAL A 119 -3.44 6.62 -0.47
CA VAL A 119 -2.73 5.35 -0.16
C VAL A 119 -1.99 5.44 1.18
N SER A 120 -1.32 6.55 1.46
CA SER A 120 -0.65 6.80 2.75
C SER A 120 -1.63 6.76 3.91
N LYS A 121 -2.79 7.43 3.78
CA LYS A 121 -3.86 7.43 4.79
C LYS A 121 -4.45 6.04 4.98
N SER A 122 -4.70 5.32 3.90
CA SER A 122 -5.25 3.96 3.94
C SER A 122 -4.35 3.04 4.74
N SER A 123 -3.03 3.05 4.46
CA SER A 123 -2.07 2.22 5.19
C SER A 123 -2.08 2.50 6.70
N ILE A 124 -2.09 3.78 7.11
CA ILE A 124 -2.16 4.18 8.53
C ILE A 124 -3.52 3.83 9.16
N THR A 125 -4.60 3.95 8.39
CA THR A 125 -5.95 3.67 8.89
C THR A 125 -6.11 2.19 9.19
N THR A 126 -5.58 1.29 8.34
CA THR A 126 -5.57 -0.16 8.61
C THR A 126 -4.87 -0.48 9.93
N VAL A 127 -3.73 0.16 10.21
CA VAL A 127 -3.01 0.00 11.48
C VAL A 127 -3.83 0.50 12.66
N ALA A 128 -4.32 1.74 12.59
CA ALA A 128 -5.11 2.34 13.66
C ALA A 128 -6.38 1.52 13.98
N MET A 129 -7.07 1.02 12.96
CA MET A 129 -8.27 0.20 13.13
C MET A 129 -7.97 -1.14 13.79
N LEU A 130 -6.83 -1.77 13.46
CA LEU A 130 -6.41 -2.99 14.14
C LEU A 130 -6.14 -2.73 15.63
N GLU A 131 -5.41 -1.65 15.95
CA GLU A 131 -5.09 -1.28 17.33
C GLU A 131 -6.35 -1.03 18.17
N MET A 132 -7.32 -0.27 17.62
CA MET A 132 -8.62 -0.07 18.29
C MET A 132 -9.39 -1.38 18.48
N THR A 133 -9.36 -2.25 17.47
CA THR A 133 -10.03 -3.56 17.52
C THR A 133 -9.42 -4.44 18.61
N GLN A 134 -8.09 -4.49 18.69
CA GLN A 134 -7.38 -5.26 19.72
C GLN A 134 -7.59 -4.67 21.13
N ALA A 135 -7.67 -3.34 21.25
CA ALA A 135 -7.98 -2.66 22.49
C ALA A 135 -9.45 -2.80 22.92
N GLY A 136 -10.34 -3.22 22.01
CA GLY A 136 -11.78 -3.34 22.24
C GLY A 136 -12.46 -1.99 22.50
N ARG A 137 -11.88 -0.89 22.04
CA ARG A 137 -12.40 0.48 22.20
C ARG A 137 -11.92 1.41 21.10
N GLU A 138 -12.66 2.49 20.90
CA GLU A 138 -12.16 3.63 20.13
C GLU A 138 -10.99 4.29 20.86
N MET A 139 -10.04 4.80 20.07
CA MET A 139 -8.90 5.60 20.54
C MET A 139 -8.98 6.99 19.93
N THR A 140 -8.58 8.02 20.67
CA THR A 140 -8.53 9.39 20.12
C THR A 140 -7.34 9.54 19.16
N ASP A 141 -7.35 10.59 18.34
CA ASP A 141 -6.21 10.89 17.48
C ASP A 141 -4.92 10.99 18.30
N GLU A 142 -4.92 11.66 19.46
CA GLU A 142 -3.76 11.79 20.35
C GLU A 142 -3.23 10.45 20.84
N GLU A 143 -4.11 9.55 21.27
CA GLU A 143 -3.71 8.21 21.72
C GLU A 143 -3.07 7.40 20.59
N LEU A 144 -3.61 7.52 19.37
CA LEU A 144 -3.05 6.85 18.20
C LEU A 144 -1.71 7.45 17.77
N LYS A 145 -1.47 8.75 17.94
CA LYS A 145 -0.16 9.35 17.62
C LYS A 145 0.97 8.80 18.48
N GLU A 146 0.64 8.37 19.70
CA GLU A 146 1.58 7.77 20.65
C GLU A 146 1.59 6.23 20.57
N ASN A 147 0.79 5.63 19.67
CA ASN A 147 0.74 4.19 19.50
C ASN A 147 1.99 3.69 18.73
N PRO A 148 2.74 2.70 19.26
CA PRO A 148 3.96 2.21 18.61
C PRO A 148 3.78 1.68 17.18
N ALA A 149 2.66 1.03 16.87
CA ALA A 149 2.40 0.50 15.54
C ALA A 149 2.14 1.64 14.53
N VAL A 150 1.45 2.69 14.96
CA VAL A 150 1.22 3.89 14.15
C VAL A 150 2.53 4.66 13.92
N GLU A 151 3.35 4.82 14.96
CA GLU A 151 4.68 5.44 14.87
C GLU A 151 5.57 4.67 13.88
N GLN A 152 5.60 3.34 13.98
CA GLN A 152 6.37 2.48 13.07
C GLN A 152 5.95 2.65 11.60
N GLU A 153 4.63 2.66 11.32
CA GLU A 153 4.16 2.83 9.95
C GLU A 153 4.45 4.26 9.42
N TRP A 154 4.42 5.28 10.28
CA TRP A 154 4.90 6.61 9.90
C TRP A 154 6.39 6.66 9.59
N ASP A 155 7.22 6.02 10.40
CA ASP A 155 8.67 5.96 10.21
C ASP A 155 9.02 5.29 8.88
N ILE A 156 8.33 4.20 8.54
CA ILE A 156 8.52 3.51 7.25
C ILE A 156 8.11 4.39 6.09
N GLN A 157 6.94 5.04 6.17
CA GLN A 157 6.52 5.98 5.12
C GLN A 157 7.50 7.16 4.98
N TRP A 158 8.04 7.66 6.09
CA TRP A 158 9.04 8.70 6.11
C TRP A 158 10.36 8.25 5.47
N GLU A 159 10.81 7.02 5.76
CA GLU A 159 12.03 6.45 5.18
C GLU A 159 11.92 6.31 3.67
N ILE A 160 10.82 5.74 3.17
CA ILE A 160 10.56 5.63 1.73
C ILE A 160 10.53 7.02 1.09
N PHE A 161 9.80 7.97 1.70
CA PHE A 161 9.75 9.35 1.24
C PHE A 161 11.15 9.98 1.14
N ARG A 162 11.97 9.83 2.19
CA ARG A 162 13.31 10.42 2.25
C ARG A 162 14.20 9.89 1.13
N LEU A 163 14.24 8.57 0.94
CA LEU A 163 15.04 7.93 -0.11
C LEU A 163 14.62 8.43 -1.51
N LEU A 164 13.32 8.59 -1.74
CA LEU A 164 12.82 9.13 -2.99
C LEU A 164 13.16 10.61 -3.16
N ALA A 165 12.98 11.42 -2.11
CA ALA A 165 13.24 12.86 -2.15
C ALA A 165 14.72 13.22 -2.37
N GLU A 166 15.64 12.32 -2.04
CA GLU A 166 17.08 12.47 -2.31
C GLU A 166 17.46 12.22 -3.78
N CYS A 167 16.55 11.68 -4.59
CA CYS A 167 16.78 11.44 -6.01
C CYS A 167 16.48 12.68 -6.85
N GLU A 168 17.48 13.15 -7.61
CA GLU A 168 17.29 14.21 -8.61
C GLU A 168 16.59 13.73 -9.89
N GLU A 169 16.82 12.46 -10.26
CA GLU A 169 16.22 11.82 -11.44
C GLU A 169 15.75 10.41 -11.08
N ARG A 170 15.00 9.78 -11.99
CA ARG A 170 14.49 8.42 -11.79
C ARG A 170 15.64 7.41 -11.66
N ASP A 171 15.84 6.91 -10.45
CA ASP A 171 16.84 5.90 -10.12
C ASP A 171 16.24 4.49 -10.16
N ILE A 172 16.57 3.74 -11.21
CA ILE A 172 16.09 2.37 -11.43
C ILE A 172 16.64 1.40 -10.38
N GLU A 173 17.87 1.59 -9.92
CA GLU A 173 18.50 0.69 -8.96
C GLU A 173 17.92 0.89 -7.57
N LEU A 174 17.63 2.14 -7.16
CA LEU A 174 16.88 2.42 -5.94
C LEU A 174 15.49 1.78 -5.97
N ILE A 175 14.75 1.93 -7.07
CA ILE A 175 13.39 1.37 -7.21
C ILE A 175 13.40 -0.16 -7.06
N LYS A 176 14.38 -0.82 -7.70
CA LYS A 176 14.56 -2.28 -7.55
C LYS A 176 14.96 -2.67 -6.13
N GLY A 177 15.83 -1.88 -5.50
CA GLY A 177 16.26 -2.06 -4.11
C GLY A 177 15.07 -2.02 -3.16
N LEU A 178 14.28 -0.94 -3.20
CA LEU A 178 13.06 -0.80 -2.39
C LEU A 178 12.11 -1.99 -2.56
N ARG A 179 11.86 -2.41 -3.81
CA ARG A 179 11.00 -3.58 -4.08
C ARG A 179 11.58 -4.87 -3.50
N ALA A 180 12.90 -5.08 -3.61
CA ALA A 180 13.56 -6.28 -3.09
C ALA A 180 13.52 -6.31 -1.56
N ASP A 181 13.88 -5.20 -0.91
CA ASP A 181 13.92 -5.08 0.55
C ASP A 181 12.53 -5.32 1.17
N LEU A 182 11.48 -4.76 0.57
CA LEU A 182 10.11 -4.95 1.04
C LEU A 182 9.62 -6.41 0.89
N ARG A 183 10.04 -7.10 -0.18
CA ARG A 183 9.71 -8.52 -0.38
C ARG A 183 10.47 -9.43 0.55
N GLU A 184 11.75 -9.15 0.76
CA GLU A 184 12.59 -9.90 1.68
C GLU A 184 12.08 -9.77 3.11
N ALA A 185 11.65 -8.56 3.52
CA ALA A 185 11.00 -8.34 4.80
C ALA A 185 9.70 -9.17 4.91
N GLY A 186 8.86 -9.16 3.87
CA GLY A 186 7.65 -9.99 3.80
C GLY A 186 6.61 -9.67 4.87
N GLU A 187 6.74 -8.52 5.54
CA GLU A 187 5.92 -8.10 6.67
C GLU A 187 5.01 -6.94 6.29
N SER A 188 3.73 -7.04 6.66
CA SER A 188 2.75 -6.00 6.39
C SER A 188 2.81 -4.80 7.33
N ASN A 189 2.07 -3.74 6.98
CA ASN A 189 1.79 -2.62 7.88
C ASN A 189 1.15 -3.04 9.22
N ILE A 190 0.50 -4.20 9.29
CA ILE A 190 -0.09 -4.76 10.52
C ILE A 190 0.63 -6.02 11.05
N GLY A 191 1.90 -6.25 10.67
CA GLY A 191 2.71 -7.34 11.23
C GLY A 191 2.42 -8.76 10.70
N ILE A 192 1.55 -8.91 9.70
CA ILE A 192 1.38 -10.18 8.99
C ILE A 192 2.65 -10.51 8.21
N ASN A 193 3.24 -11.66 8.51
CA ASN A 193 4.40 -12.21 7.82
C ASN A 193 3.95 -13.21 6.75
N PHE A 194 4.38 -13.01 5.51
CA PHE A 194 4.10 -13.89 4.39
C PHE A 194 5.36 -14.02 3.52
N GLN A 195 5.82 -15.25 3.27
CA GLN A 195 6.97 -15.46 2.39
C GLN A 195 6.54 -15.24 0.94
N GLN A 196 7.08 -14.19 0.31
CA GLN A 196 6.74 -13.71 -1.03
C GLN A 196 7.73 -14.11 -2.13
#